data_AF-A0AAN8FCB4-F1
#
_entry.id   AF-A0AAN8FCB4-F1
#
_cell.length_a   1.000
_cell.length_b   1.000
_cell.length_c   1.000
_cell.angle_alpha   90.00
_cell.angle_beta   90.00
_cell.angle_gamma   90.00
#
_symmetry.space_group_name_H-M   'P 1'
#
loop_
_entity.id
_entity.type
_entity.pdbx_description
1 polymer ?
#
loop_
_entity_poly.entity_id
_entity_poly.type
_entity_poly.pdbx_seq_one_letter_code
_entity_poly.pdbx_strand_id
1 'polypeptide(L)'
;FDEHELFTGVEAHARELREEFRSHFLNISRIMDCVGCDKCRLWGKVQIHGMGTALKILFSDLPHSHYRTNSHGPSMNAPFQLTRNEVVSLFQSLGRYSASIKEVDEFRKEMLVGYRGIDEL
;
A
#
# COMPACT_ATOMS: atom_id res chain seq x y z
N PHE A 1 13.46 9.79 3.72
CA PHE A 1 12.04 9.95 3.36
C PHE A 1 11.61 11.21 4.07
N ASP A 2 11.16 12.24 3.34
CA ASP A 2 10.61 13.43 3.97
C ASP A 2 9.10 13.38 3.73
N GLU A 3 8.40 12.80 4.70
CA GLU A 3 6.95 12.61 4.68
C GLU A 3 6.19 13.93 4.47
N HIS A 4 6.82 15.05 4.86
CA HIS A 4 6.23 16.38 4.84
C HIS A 4 6.08 16.88 3.38
N GLU A 5 7.06 16.66 2.51
CA GLU A 5 6.98 17.10 1.11
C GLU A 5 5.87 16.37 0.32
N LEU A 6 5.68 15.07 0.58
CA LEU A 6 4.80 14.22 -0.24
C LEU A 6 3.33 14.27 0.20
N PHE A 7 3.08 14.45 1.50
CA PHE A 7 1.73 14.33 2.09
C PHE A 7 1.25 15.58 2.84
N THR A 8 2.08 16.63 2.94
CA THR A 8 1.69 17.92 3.55
C THR A 8 1.95 19.13 2.64
N GLY A 9 2.44 18.89 1.41
CA GLY A 9 2.68 19.91 0.40
C GLY A 9 1.41 20.57 -0.16
N VAL A 10 1.62 21.56 -1.04
CA VAL A 10 0.58 22.36 -1.72
C VAL A 10 -0.61 21.49 -2.14
N GLU A 11 -1.79 21.78 -1.60
CA GLU A 11 -3.02 20.96 -1.66
C GLU A 11 -3.35 20.42 -3.06
N ALA A 12 -3.12 21.22 -4.11
CA ALA A 12 -3.34 20.83 -5.50
C ALA A 12 -2.43 19.68 -5.96
N HIS A 13 -1.16 19.68 -5.54
CA HIS A 13 -0.18 18.66 -5.89
C HIS A 13 -0.49 17.33 -5.20
N ALA A 14 -0.87 17.39 -3.91
CA ALA A 14 -1.23 16.18 -3.17
C ALA A 14 -2.51 15.50 -3.72
N ARG A 15 -3.46 16.29 -4.22
CA ARG A 15 -4.67 15.76 -4.90
C ARG A 15 -4.35 15.10 -6.24
N GLU A 16 -3.50 15.72 -7.05
CA GLU A 16 -3.02 15.15 -8.31
C GLU A 16 -2.29 13.83 -8.06
N LEU A 17 -1.36 13.83 -7.11
CA LEU A 17 -0.58 12.66 -6.72
C LEU A 17 -1.47 11.52 -6.21
N ARG A 18 -2.51 11.83 -5.43
CA ARG A 18 -3.50 10.84 -4.98
C ARG A 18 -4.21 10.16 -6.16
N GLU A 19 -4.65 10.94 -7.15
CA GLU A 19 -5.38 10.39 -8.30
C GLU A 19 -4.44 9.59 -9.22
N GLU A 20 -3.20 10.03 -9.37
CA GLU A 20 -2.14 9.30 -10.06
C GLU A 20 -1.88 7.94 -9.41
N PHE A 21 -1.66 7.91 -8.09
CA PHE A 21 -1.51 6.66 -7.34
C PHE A 21 -2.74 5.76 -7.50
N ARG A 22 -3.95 6.29 -7.37
CA ARG A 22 -5.19 5.53 -7.57
C ARG A 22 -5.25 4.89 -8.96
N SER A 23 -4.94 5.67 -10.00
CA SER A 23 -4.92 5.20 -11.38
C SER A 23 -3.90 4.08 -11.57
N HIS A 24 -2.69 4.24 -11.02
CA HIS A 24 -1.66 3.21 -11.07
C HIS A 24 -2.07 1.93 -10.36
N PHE A 25 -2.61 2.00 -9.14
CA PHE A 25 -3.06 0.80 -8.44
C PHE A 25 -4.21 0.07 -9.17
N LEU A 26 -5.11 0.81 -9.83
CA LEU A 26 -6.14 0.20 -10.67
C LEU A 26 -5.52 -0.53 -11.87
N ASN A 27 -4.54 0.07 -12.53
CA ASN A 27 -3.83 -0.55 -13.64
C ASN A 27 -3.03 -1.78 -13.20
N ILE A 28 -2.34 -1.71 -12.05
CA ILE A 28 -1.64 -2.87 -11.49
C ILE A 28 -2.65 -3.97 -11.13
N SER A 29 -3.80 -3.63 -10.54
CA SER A 29 -4.84 -4.62 -10.26
C SER A 29 -5.36 -5.32 -11.52
N ARG A 30 -5.44 -4.61 -12.65
CA ARG A 30 -5.79 -5.21 -13.96
C ARG A 30 -4.68 -6.12 -14.48
N ILE A 31 -3.41 -5.74 -14.30
CA ILE A 31 -2.28 -6.62 -14.64
C ILE A 31 -2.33 -7.91 -13.81
N MET A 32 -2.70 -7.83 -12.53
CA MET A 32 -2.86 -9.02 -11.69
C MET A 32 -3.95 -9.97 -12.19
N ASP A 33 -4.93 -9.49 -12.97
CA ASP A 33 -5.93 -10.36 -13.62
C ASP A 33 -5.37 -11.25 -14.71
N CYS A 34 -4.20 -10.90 -15.26
CA CYS A 34 -3.51 -11.68 -16.28
C CYS A 34 -2.55 -12.73 -15.69
N VAL A 35 -2.41 -12.80 -14.36
CA VAL A 35 -1.51 -13.76 -13.70
C VAL A 35 -2.18 -15.13 -13.62
N GLY A 36 -1.63 -16.12 -14.32
CA GLY A 36 -2.19 -17.48 -14.39
C GLY A 36 -2.04 -18.33 -13.12
N CYS A 37 -1.19 -17.92 -12.17
CA CYS A 37 -1.07 -18.56 -10.86
C CYS A 37 -2.12 -17.99 -9.89
N ASP A 38 -3.09 -18.81 -9.47
CA ASP A 38 -4.20 -18.38 -8.61
C ASP A 38 -3.74 -17.78 -7.28
N LYS A 39 -2.77 -18.42 -6.60
CA LYS A 39 -2.21 -17.90 -5.35
C LYS A 39 -1.51 -16.55 -5.59
N CYS A 40 -0.73 -16.45 -6.66
CA CYS A 40 0.02 -15.25 -7.00
C CYS A 40 -0.92 -14.08 -7.32
N ARG A 41 -1.97 -14.36 -8.11
CA ARG A 41 -3.03 -13.41 -8.43
C ARG A 41 -3.76 -12.93 -7.17
N LEU A 42 -4.16 -13.86 -6.29
CA LEU A 42 -4.83 -13.53 -5.03
C LEU A 42 -3.96 -12.64 -4.15
N TRP A 43 -2.75 -13.08 -3.83
CA TRP A 43 -1.85 -12.34 -2.93
C TRP A 43 -1.34 -11.02 -3.55
N GLY A 44 -1.17 -10.98 -4.87
CA GLY A 44 -0.83 -9.76 -5.60
C GLY A 44 -1.94 -8.71 -5.49
N LYS A 45 -3.20 -9.12 -5.72
CA LYS A 45 -4.35 -8.21 -5.56
C LYS A 45 -4.53 -7.73 -4.13
N VAL A 46 -4.40 -8.63 -3.15
CA VAL A 46 -4.47 -8.29 -1.73
C VAL A 46 -3.42 -7.23 -1.37
N GLN A 47 -2.15 -7.44 -1.76
CA GLN A 47 -1.06 -6.54 -1.43
C GLN A 47 -1.24 -5.15 -2.05
N ILE A 48 -1.61 -5.11 -3.33
CA ILE A 48 -1.88 -3.86 -4.04
C ILE A 48 -3.08 -3.11 -3.44
N HIS A 49 -4.14 -3.82 -3.05
CA HIS A 49 -5.29 -3.22 -2.39
C HIS A 49 -4.94 -2.69 -0.99
N GLY A 50 -4.11 -3.41 -0.24
CA GLY A 50 -3.62 -2.97 1.07
C GLY A 50 -2.74 -1.73 0.98
N MET A 51 -1.83 -1.67 0.01
CA MET A 51 -1.01 -0.48 -0.27
C MET A 51 -1.88 0.74 -0.62
N GLY A 52 -2.87 0.56 -1.51
CA GLY A 52 -3.82 1.62 -1.86
C GLY A 52 -4.64 2.09 -0.65
N THR A 53 -5.03 1.17 0.24
CA THR A 53 -5.71 1.50 1.50
C THR A 53 -4.81 2.30 2.45
N ALA A 54 -3.54 1.94 2.57
CA ALA A 54 -2.57 2.69 3.38
C ALA A 54 -2.42 4.14 2.88
N LEU A 55 -2.30 4.33 1.56
CA LEU A 55 -2.23 5.66 0.96
C LEU A 55 -3.54 6.44 1.10
N LYS A 56 -4.69 5.76 1.00
CA LYS A 56 -6.00 6.37 1.29
C LYS A 56 -6.08 6.95 2.70
N ILE A 57 -5.48 6.27 3.69
CA ILE A 57 -5.36 6.75 5.08
C ILE A 57 -4.39 7.95 5.13
N LEU A 58 -3.20 7.84 4.54
CA LEU A 58 -2.21 8.93 4.58
C LEU A 58 -2.72 10.24 3.94
N PHE A 59 -3.54 10.12 2.88
CA PHE A 59 -4.18 11.26 2.23
C PHE A 59 -5.49 11.72 2.90
N SER A 60 -5.93 11.10 4.01
CA SER A 60 -7.15 11.53 4.71
C SER A 60 -6.95 12.82 5.51
N ASP A 61 -5.72 13.10 5.92
CA ASP A 61 -5.38 14.22 6.81
C ASP A 61 -5.17 15.54 6.06
N LEU A 62 -5.21 15.53 4.73
CA LEU A 62 -5.10 16.73 3.90
C LEU A 62 -6.32 17.65 4.05
N PRO A 63 -6.12 18.97 4.24
CA PRO A 63 -7.20 19.96 4.18
C PRO A 63 -7.95 19.81 2.86
N HIS A 64 -9.27 19.67 2.91
CA HIS A 64 -10.11 19.37 1.75
C HIS A 64 -9.81 18.06 1.00
N SER A 65 -9.35 17.01 1.69
CA SER A 65 -9.35 15.64 1.17
C SER A 65 -10.73 15.29 0.60
N HIS A 66 -10.86 15.42 -0.72
CA HIS A 66 -12.10 15.20 -1.44
C HIS A 66 -12.42 13.70 -1.45
N TYR A 67 -13.03 13.19 -0.38
CA TYR A 67 -14.13 12.24 -0.54
C TYR A 67 -15.44 12.99 -0.88
N ARG A 68 -15.35 14.30 -1.14
CA ARG A 68 -16.37 15.14 -1.76
C ARG A 68 -16.22 15.14 -3.28
N THR A 69 -16.75 14.13 -3.95
CA THR A 69 -17.11 14.29 -5.35
C THR A 69 -18.45 15.01 -5.41
N ASN A 70 -18.43 16.28 -5.80
CA ASN A 70 -19.34 16.90 -6.78
C ASN A 70 -19.54 18.39 -6.47
N SER A 71 -18.96 19.20 -7.34
CA SER A 71 -19.52 20.46 -7.80
C SER A 71 -20.96 20.18 -8.30
N HIS A 72 -21.97 20.86 -7.73
CA HIS A 72 -23.40 20.87 -8.11
C HIS A 72 -24.35 19.83 -7.46
N GLY A 73 -24.36 19.71 -6.13
CA GLY A 73 -25.44 19.04 -5.39
C GLY A 73 -25.33 19.25 -3.87
N PRO A 74 -26.42 19.11 -3.07
CA PRO A 74 -26.40 19.39 -1.64
C PRO A 74 -25.37 18.49 -0.96
N SER A 75 -24.34 19.15 -0.41
CA SER A 75 -23.18 18.57 0.26
C SER A 75 -23.60 17.61 1.39
N MET A 76 -23.71 16.31 1.10
CA MET A 76 -23.58 15.28 2.13
C MET A 76 -22.10 14.94 2.27
N ASN A 77 -21.53 15.34 3.39
CA ASN A 77 -20.16 15.03 3.80
C ASN A 77 -20.09 13.50 4.00
N ALA A 78 -19.64 12.73 3.01
CA ALA A 78 -19.33 11.33 3.28
C ALA A 78 -18.08 11.31 4.18
N PRO A 79 -18.17 10.87 5.45
CA PRO A 79 -17.01 10.80 6.31
C PRO A 79 -16.02 9.79 5.75
N PHE A 80 -14.73 9.95 6.07
CA PHE A 80 -13.73 8.94 5.79
C PHE A 80 -14.18 7.59 6.34
N GLN A 81 -14.25 6.58 5.47
CA GLN A 81 -14.68 5.24 5.82
C GLN A 81 -13.80 4.21 5.11
N LEU A 82 -13.50 3.13 5.83
CA LEU A 82 -12.85 1.96 5.30
C LEU A 82 -13.87 0.82 5.23
N THR A 83 -13.93 0.16 4.08
CA THR A 83 -14.68 -1.07 3.90
C THR A 83 -13.99 -2.24 4.60
N ARG A 84 -14.72 -3.32 4.86
CA ARG A 84 -14.17 -4.55 5.42
C ARG A 84 -12.96 -5.06 4.63
N ASN A 85 -13.04 -5.02 3.30
CA ASN A 85 -11.98 -5.53 2.43
C ASN A 85 -10.73 -4.64 2.48
N GLU A 86 -10.91 -3.32 2.56
CA GLU A 86 -9.80 -2.38 2.77
C GLU A 86 -9.08 -2.69 4.08
N VAL A 87 -9.82 -2.86 5.19
CA VAL A 87 -9.23 -3.21 6.50
C VAL A 87 -8.49 -4.56 6.44
N VAL A 88 -9.13 -5.60 5.92
CA VAL A 88 -8.52 -6.95 5.82
C VAL A 88 -7.25 -6.90 4.98
N SER A 89 -7.32 -6.28 3.80
CA SER A 89 -6.18 -6.21 2.89
C SER A 89 -5.02 -5.41 3.47
N LEU A 90 -5.29 -4.30 4.19
CA LEU A 90 -4.28 -3.51 4.87
C LEU A 90 -3.48 -4.36 5.88
N PHE A 91 -4.16 -5.02 6.82
CA PHE A 91 -3.49 -5.84 7.83
C PHE A 91 -2.81 -7.08 7.24
N GLN A 92 -3.44 -7.72 6.26
CA GLN A 92 -2.87 -8.88 5.58
C GLN A 92 -1.59 -8.51 4.83
N SER A 93 -1.57 -7.35 4.16
CA SER A 93 -0.38 -6.85 3.46
C SER A 93 0.72 -6.46 4.43
N LEU A 94 0.38 -5.75 5.51
CA LEU A 94 1.32 -5.41 6.57
C LEU A 94 1.95 -6.67 7.20
N GLY A 95 1.15 -7.70 7.46
CA GLY A 95 1.62 -8.99 7.95
C GLY A 95 2.60 -9.66 6.98
N ARG A 96 2.34 -9.59 5.67
CA ARG A 96 3.26 -10.08 4.64
C ARG A 96 4.58 -9.32 4.62
N TYR A 97 4.56 -7.99 4.72
CA TYR A 97 5.79 -7.18 4.78
C TYR A 97 6.58 -7.43 6.06
N SER A 98 5.89 -7.52 7.20
CA SER A 98 6.50 -7.85 8.49
C SER A 98 7.17 -9.23 8.45
N ALA A 99 6.50 -10.23 7.90
CA ALA A 99 7.09 -11.54 7.68
C ALA A 99 8.32 -11.46 6.77
N SER A 100 8.24 -10.75 5.63
CA SER A 100 9.39 -10.58 4.74
C SER A 100 10.60 -9.95 5.44
N ILE A 101 10.41 -8.95 6.31
CA ILE A 101 11.50 -8.35 7.09
C ILE A 101 12.10 -9.37 8.06
N LYS A 102 11.26 -10.16 8.74
CA LYS A 102 11.71 -11.22 9.63
C LYS A 102 12.52 -12.28 8.88
N GLU A 103 12.05 -12.74 7.72
CA GLU A 103 12.76 -13.74 6.92
C GLU A 103 14.11 -13.22 6.42
N VAL A 104 14.23 -11.92 6.10
CA VAL A 104 15.54 -11.32 5.77
C VAL A 104 16.53 -11.42 6.92
N ASP A 105 16.08 -11.23 8.17
CA ASP A 105 16.92 -11.40 9.36
C ASP A 105 17.33 -12.87 9.56
N GLU A 106 16.40 -13.81 9.37
CA GLU A 106 16.69 -15.25 9.45
C GLU A 106 17.69 -15.69 8.36
N PHE A 107 17.50 -15.27 7.11
CA PHE A 107 18.46 -15.55 6.04
C PHE A 107 19.85 -14.98 6.34
N ARG A 108 19.94 -13.79 6.94
CA ARG A 108 21.24 -13.22 7.37
C ARG A 108 21.91 -14.11 8.41
N LYS A 109 21.17 -14.63 9.40
CA LYS A 109 21.72 -15.56 10.40
C LYS A 109 22.26 -16.82 9.74
N GLU A 110 21.48 -17.44 8.85
CA GLU A 110 21.90 -18.66 8.14
C GLU A 110 23.14 -18.45 7.27
N MET A 111 23.20 -17.35 6.50
CA MET A 111 24.37 -17.04 5.68
C MET A 111 25.62 -16.74 6.51
N LEU A 112 25.48 -16.10 7.67
CA LEU A 112 26.59 -15.82 8.58
C LEU A 112 27.08 -17.09 9.33
N VAL A 113 26.18 -18.04 9.58
CA VAL A 113 26.55 -19.37 10.10
C VAL A 113 27.29 -20.17 9.03
N GLY A 114 26.84 -20.12 7.77
CA GLY A 114 27.51 -20.77 6.64
C GLY A 114 28.94 -20.25 6.40
N TYR A 115 29.22 -18.97 6.65
CA TYR A 115 30.57 -18.40 6.54
C TYR A 115 31.53 -18.93 7.61
N ARG A 116 31.08 -19.15 8.85
CA ARG A 116 31.94 -19.71 9.92
C ARG A 116 32.33 -21.17 9.65
N GLY A 117 31.51 -21.94 8.94
CA GLY A 117 31.83 -23.32 8.57
C GLY A 117 32.81 -23.45 7.40
N ILE A 118 33.09 -22.36 6.66
CA ILE A 118 34.07 -22.34 5.56
C ILE A 118 35.46 -21.94 6.06
N ASP A 119 35.55 -21.17 7.14
CA ASP A 119 36.83 -20.76 7.77
C ASP A 119 37.41 -21.83 8.73
N GLU A 120 36.76 -22.98 8.90
CA GLU A 120 37.25 -24.13 9.70
C GLU A 120 37.77 -25.32 8.85
N LEU A 121 37.98 -25.14 7.54
CA LEU A 121 38.69 -26.08 6.65
C LEU A 121 39.97 -25.44 6.07
#